data_AF-A0A7X6TJB2-F1
#
_entry.id   AF-A0A7X6TJB2-F1
#
_cell.length_a   1.000
_cell.length_b   1.000
_cell.length_c   1.000
_cell.angle_alpha   90.00
_cell.angle_beta   90.00
_cell.angle_gamma   90.00
#
_symmetry.space_group_name_H-M   'P 1'
#
loop_
_entity.id
_entity.type
_entity.pdbx_description
1 polymer ?
#
loop_
_entity_poly.entity_id
_entity_poly.type
_entity_poly.pdbx_seq_one_letter_code
_entity_poly.pdbx_strand_id
1 'polypeptide(L)'
;MDLHDQPLPHHTSRQLNVPHGMFTSTGGVSTGPFASLNLSLHVGDHEDNVRRNRAAAAAALGLSRLVSVHQVHGDRVLLVDAADAGEEQSGYDAMISRLPGTG
;
A
#
# COMPACT_ATOMS: atom_id res chain seq x y z
N MET A 1 -6.06 5.19 26.21
CA MET A 1 -6.76 4.51 25.11
C MET A 1 -6.01 4.92 23.86
N ASP A 2 -5.05 4.10 23.44
CA ASP A 2 -4.18 4.43 22.31
C ASP A 2 -5.00 4.48 21.02
N LEU A 3 -4.90 5.59 20.29
CA LEU A 3 -5.57 5.81 19.00
C LEU A 3 -5.05 4.90 17.87
N HIS A 4 -4.10 4.01 18.17
CA HIS A 4 -3.37 3.20 17.20
C HIS A 4 -3.95 1.81 16.94
N ASP A 5 -5.03 1.43 17.64
CA ASP A 5 -5.62 0.08 17.57
C ASP A 5 -6.96 0.04 16.81
N GLN A 6 -7.31 1.10 16.09
CA GLN A 6 -8.44 1.10 15.16
C GLN A 6 -7.97 0.65 13.77
N PRO A 7 -8.69 -0.26 13.10
CA PRO A 7 -8.32 -0.67 11.75
C PRO A 7 -8.30 0.56 10.83
N LEU A 8 -7.24 0.68 10.02
CA LEU A 8 -7.09 1.79 9.08
C LEU A 8 -8.38 2.00 8.27
N PRO A 9 -8.95 3.21 8.22
CA PRO A 9 -10.16 3.46 7.45
C PRO A 9 -9.94 3.17 5.96
N HIS A 10 -10.65 2.17 5.45
CA HIS A 10 -10.65 1.78 4.05
C HIS A 10 -12.05 1.35 3.62
N HIS A 11 -12.35 1.57 2.35
CA HIS A 11 -13.61 1.12 1.74
C HIS A 11 -13.41 -0.26 1.12
N THR A 12 -14.34 -1.16 1.40
CA THR A 12 -14.41 -2.52 0.85
C THR A 12 -15.81 -2.77 0.27
N SER A 13 -15.97 -3.82 -0.53
CA SER A 13 -17.20 -4.24 -1.19
C SER A 13 -17.53 -5.68 -0.83
N ARG A 14 -18.78 -5.93 -0.43
CA ARG A 14 -19.29 -7.29 -0.17
C ARG A 14 -19.41 -8.16 -1.43
N GLN A 15 -19.22 -7.58 -2.62
CA GLN A 15 -19.29 -8.31 -3.88
C GLN A 15 -17.99 -9.07 -4.21
N LEU A 16 -16.88 -8.73 -3.55
CA LEU A 16 -15.58 -9.38 -3.76
C LEU A 16 -15.27 -10.26 -2.56
N ASN A 17 -14.97 -11.54 -2.81
CA ASN A 17 -14.61 -12.50 -1.78
C ASN A 17 -13.08 -12.66 -1.63
N VAL A 18 -12.35 -11.57 -1.83
CA VAL A 18 -10.89 -11.49 -1.71
C VAL A 18 -10.53 -10.27 -0.85
N PRO A 19 -9.40 -10.27 -0.11
CA PRO A 19 -8.94 -9.08 0.57
C PRO A 19 -8.75 -7.93 -0.43
N HIS A 20 -9.38 -6.79 -0.16
CA HIS A 20 -9.27 -5.59 -0.99
C HIS A 20 -9.70 -4.36 -0.17
N GLY A 21 -9.17 -3.20 -0.53
CA GLY A 21 -9.56 -1.96 0.10
C GLY A 21 -9.07 -0.72 -0.66
N MET A 22 -9.86 0.34 -0.59
CA MET A 22 -9.45 1.69 -1.00
C MET A 22 -9.24 2.53 0.26
N PHE A 23 -7.99 2.87 0.55
CA PHE A 23 -7.64 3.64 1.75
C PHE A 23 -8.03 5.11 1.62
N THR A 24 -8.29 5.74 2.77
CA THR A 24 -8.40 7.20 2.89
C THR A 24 -7.03 7.80 3.26
N SER A 25 -6.92 9.12 3.31
CA SER A 25 -5.72 9.80 3.84
C SER A 25 -5.64 9.83 5.38
N THR A 26 -6.58 9.16 6.08
CA THR A 26 -6.70 9.18 7.55
C THR A 26 -6.12 7.91 8.20
N GLY A 27 -5.67 8.04 9.45
CA GLY A 27 -5.22 6.91 10.28
C GLY A 27 -3.73 6.57 10.20
N GLY A 28 -2.94 7.34 9.45
CA GLY A 28 -1.49 7.16 9.40
C GLY A 28 -0.72 8.05 10.37
N VAL A 29 0.61 8.06 10.24
CA VAL A 29 1.54 8.77 11.13
C VAL A 29 2.27 9.95 10.48
N SER A 30 2.04 10.19 9.19
CA SER A 30 2.65 11.31 8.47
C SER A 30 2.06 12.66 8.93
N THR A 31 2.81 13.74 8.71
CA THR A 31 2.45 15.09 9.17
C THR A 31 2.55 16.13 8.06
N GLY A 32 2.03 17.34 8.31
CA GLY A 32 2.12 18.46 7.38
C GLY A 32 1.39 18.16 6.06
N PRO A 33 2.01 18.41 4.88
CA PRO A 33 1.37 18.17 3.59
C PRO A 33 1.08 16.69 3.30
N PHE A 34 1.70 15.77 4.05
CA PHE A 34 1.53 14.32 3.92
C PHE A 34 0.58 13.74 4.97
N ALA A 35 -0.02 14.58 5.82
CA ALA A 35 -0.90 14.11 6.88
C ALA A 35 -2.12 13.36 6.30
N SER A 36 -2.45 12.14 6.71
CA SER A 36 -1.80 11.29 7.73
C SER A 36 -1.31 9.93 7.20
N LEU A 37 -2.01 9.33 6.23
CA LEU A 37 -1.69 8.01 5.68
C LEU A 37 -1.06 8.13 4.28
N ASN A 38 0.14 8.70 4.21
CA ASN A 38 0.90 8.71 2.97
C ASN A 38 1.58 7.36 2.73
N LEU A 39 1.35 6.77 1.56
CA LEU A 39 1.92 5.48 1.13
C LEU A 39 3.00 5.63 0.04
N SER A 40 3.20 6.85 -0.47
CA SER A 40 4.13 7.12 -1.58
C SER A 40 5.57 7.25 -1.09
N LEU A 41 6.47 6.53 -1.75
CA LEU A 41 7.91 6.53 -1.46
C LEU A 41 8.67 7.72 -2.12
N HIS A 42 8.01 8.52 -2.96
CA HIS A 42 8.69 9.44 -3.88
C HIS A 42 8.25 10.91 -3.80
N VAL A 43 7.32 11.26 -2.91
CA VAL A 43 6.78 12.63 -2.78
C VAL A 43 7.46 13.49 -1.72
N GLY A 44 8.51 12.98 -1.07
CA GLY A 44 9.33 13.73 -0.12
C GLY A 44 8.88 13.71 1.34
N ASP A 45 8.05 12.74 1.72
CA ASP A 45 7.74 12.46 3.14
C ASP A 45 8.90 11.72 3.83
N HIS A 46 8.87 11.68 5.16
CA HIS A 46 9.85 10.95 5.95
C HIS A 46 9.70 9.44 5.71
N GLU A 47 10.78 8.78 5.30
CA GLU A 47 10.77 7.37 4.90
C GLU A 47 10.18 6.45 5.99
N ASP A 48 10.54 6.65 7.25
CA ASP A 48 9.99 5.86 8.37
C ASP A 48 8.47 6.00 8.54
N ASN A 49 7.92 7.19 8.27
CA ASN A 49 6.47 7.39 8.34
C ASN A 49 5.78 6.60 7.22
N VAL A 50 6.32 6.67 6.01
CA VAL A 50 5.80 5.93 4.86
C VAL A 50 5.91 4.41 5.10
N ARG A 51 7.04 3.93 5.63
CA ARG A 51 7.22 2.51 6.00
C ARG A 51 6.17 2.05 7.02
N ARG A 52 5.90 2.85 8.06
CA ARG A 52 4.86 2.55 9.08
C ARG A 52 3.46 2.54 8.48
N ASN A 53 3.12 3.54 7.66
CA ASN A 53 1.82 3.62 6.99
C ASN A 53 1.59 2.42 6.07
N ARG A 54 2.60 2.02 5.30
CA ARG A 54 2.56 0.85 4.41
C ARG A 54 2.42 -0.46 5.17
N ALA A 55 3.14 -0.63 6.28
CA ALA A 55 2.98 -1.80 7.16
C ALA A 55 1.57 -1.88 7.74
N ALA A 56 1.00 -0.75 8.17
CA ALA A 56 -0.36 -0.69 8.67
C ALA A 56 -1.39 -1.01 7.56
N ALA A 57 -1.19 -0.52 6.33
CA ALA A 57 -2.04 -0.82 5.18
C ALA A 57 -2.02 -2.31 4.83
N ALA A 58 -0.84 -2.93 4.81
CA ALA A 58 -0.70 -4.38 4.62
C ALA A 58 -1.45 -5.17 5.70
N ALA A 59 -1.28 -4.78 6.97
CA ALA A 59 -1.94 -5.42 8.11
C ALA A 59 -3.47 -5.30 8.04
N ALA A 60 -4.00 -4.13 7.65
CA ALA A 60 -5.44 -3.89 7.51
C ALA A 60 -6.10 -4.80 6.47
N LEU A 61 -5.35 -5.25 5.46
CA LEU A 61 -5.80 -6.17 4.42
C LEU A 61 -5.38 -7.63 4.68
N GLY A 62 -4.68 -7.93 5.78
CA GLY A 62 -4.17 -9.27 6.07
C GLY A 62 -3.10 -9.75 5.08
N LEU A 63 -2.36 -8.82 4.47
CA LEU A 63 -1.31 -9.10 3.50
C LEU A 63 0.02 -9.37 4.22
N SER A 64 0.77 -10.37 3.74
CA SER A 64 2.14 -10.61 4.17
C SER A 64 3.14 -9.70 3.46
N ARG A 65 2.74 -9.17 2.29
CA ARG A 65 3.57 -8.32 1.44
C ARG A 65 2.71 -7.30 0.70
N LEU A 66 3.14 -6.04 0.75
CA LEU A 66 2.60 -4.94 -0.06
C LEU A 66 3.64 -4.54 -1.12
N VAL A 67 3.30 -4.70 -2.39
CA VAL A 67 4.14 -4.38 -3.55
C VAL A 67 3.60 -3.13 -4.22
N SER A 68 4.51 -2.30 -4.72
CA SER A 68 4.16 -1.13 -5.53
C SER A 68 5.17 -0.95 -6.66
N VAL A 69 4.79 -0.14 -7.64
CA VAL A 69 5.62 0.24 -8.78
C VAL A 69 5.75 1.75 -8.81
N HIS A 70 6.85 2.23 -9.38
CA HIS A 70 6.99 3.64 -9.69
C HIS A 70 6.22 3.91 -10.99
N GLN A 71 4.98 4.36 -10.80
CA GLN A 71 4.00 4.62 -11.87
C GLN A 71 4.49 5.70 -12.83
N VAL A 72 4.40 5.44 -14.13
CA VAL A 72 4.87 6.34 -15.20
C VAL A 72 3.75 6.80 -16.13
N HIS A 73 2.50 6.51 -15.80
CA HIS A 73 1.31 6.76 -16.63
C HIS A 73 1.37 6.04 -18.00
N GLY A 74 1.97 4.87 -18.04
CA GLY A 74 1.98 3.95 -19.18
C GLY A 74 0.90 2.86 -19.08
N ASP A 75 1.07 1.80 -19.87
CA ASP A 75 0.12 0.70 -20.03
C ASP A 75 0.71 -0.68 -19.70
N ARG A 76 1.94 -0.72 -19.18
CA ARG A 76 2.65 -1.96 -18.87
C ARG A 76 2.23 -2.53 -17.52
N VAL A 77 2.09 -3.85 -17.48
CA VAL A 77 1.74 -4.62 -16.27
C VAL A 77 2.95 -5.41 -15.78
N LEU A 78 3.30 -5.26 -14.51
CA LEU A 78 4.32 -6.07 -13.85
C LEU A 78 3.72 -7.40 -13.40
N LEU A 79 4.35 -8.52 -13.77
CA LEU A 79 4.06 -9.82 -13.17
C LEU A 79 4.87 -9.94 -11.88
N VAL A 80 4.19 -9.90 -10.73
CA VAL A 80 4.83 -9.94 -9.41
C VAL A 80 5.02 -11.39 -8.96
N ASP A 81 6.27 -11.78 -8.74
CA ASP A 81 6.69 -13.08 -8.23
C ASP A 81 7.38 -12.97 -6.84
N ALA A 82 8.09 -14.03 -6.42
CA ALA A 82 8.71 -14.10 -5.09
C ALA A 82 9.99 -13.26 -4.97
N ALA A 83 10.65 -12.94 -6.09
CA ALA A 83 11.87 -12.15 -6.14
C ALA A 83 11.61 -10.65 -5.99
N ASP A 84 10.37 -10.20 -6.23
CA ASP A 84 9.96 -8.79 -6.17
C ASP A 84 9.76 -8.27 -4.74
N ALA A 85 10.76 -8.46 -3.89
CA ALA A 85 10.72 -8.15 -2.48
C ALA A 85 11.66 -6.98 -2.13
N GLY A 86 11.24 -5.74 -2.43
CA GLY A 86 11.78 -4.59 -1.70
C GLY A 86 11.81 -3.26 -2.44
N GLU A 87 12.03 -3.25 -3.74
CA GLU A 87 12.18 -2.01 -4.52
C GLU A 87 11.04 -1.81 -5.51
N GLU A 88 10.54 -0.57 -5.63
CA GLU A 88 9.55 -0.23 -6.64
C GLU A 88 10.17 -0.33 -8.04
N GLN A 89 9.61 -1.20 -8.87
CA GLN A 89 10.01 -1.29 -10.26
C GLN A 89 9.41 -0.13 -11.06
N SER A 90 10.24 0.54 -11.86
CA SER A 90 9.78 1.60 -12.77
C SER A 90 9.29 1.05 -14.10
N GLY A 91 8.45 1.83 -14.79
CA GLY A 91 7.99 1.52 -16.15
C GLY A 91 6.73 0.66 -16.22
N TYR A 92 5.99 0.57 -15.12
CA TYR A 92 4.75 -0.17 -14.97
C TYR A 92 3.71 0.67 -14.24
N ASP A 93 2.44 0.44 -14.56
CA ASP A 93 1.30 1.17 -13.96
C ASP A 93 0.23 0.24 -13.41
N ALA A 94 0.40 -1.07 -13.61
CA ALA A 94 -0.42 -2.12 -13.03
C ALA A 94 0.45 -3.31 -12.63
N MET A 95 -0.10 -4.15 -11.75
CA MET A 95 0.55 -5.35 -11.25
C MET A 95 -0.43 -6.52 -11.29
N ILE A 96 0.09 -7.74 -11.46
CA ILE A 96 -0.67 -8.97 -11.31
C ILE A 96 0.17 -10.02 -10.59
N SER A 97 -0.43 -10.78 -9.68
CA SER A 97 0.25 -11.87 -8.99
C SER A 97 -0.65 -13.09 -8.83
N ARG A 98 -0.02 -14.25 -8.63
CA ARG A 98 -0.66 -15.50 -8.18
C ARG A 98 -0.21 -15.91 -6.78
N LEU A 99 0.60 -15.09 -6.12
CA LEU A 99 1.17 -15.40 -4.82
C LEU A 99 0.19 -15.04 -3.69
N PRO A 100 -0.21 -16.00 -2.83
CA PRO A 100 -1.05 -15.71 -1.68
C PRO A 100 -0.43 -14.65 -0.75
N GLY A 101 -1.26 -13.77 -0.19
CA GLY A 101 -0.83 -12.73 0.75
C GLY A 101 -0.06 -11.56 0.12
N THR A 102 0.09 -11.52 -1.21
CA THR A 102 0.65 -10.38 -1.94
C THR A 102 -0.47 -9.46 -2.41
N GLY A 103 -0.37 -8.18 -2.09
CA GLY A 103 -1.20 -7.12 -2.64
C GLY A 103 -0.42 -5.86 -2.92
#